data_AF-A0A6I4MDK7-F1
#
_entry.id   AF-A0A6I4MDK7-F1
#
_cell.length_a   1.000
_cell.length_b   1.000
_cell.length_c   1.000
_cell.angle_alpha   90.00
_cell.angle_beta   90.00
_cell.angle_gamma   90.00
#
_symmetry.space_group_name_H-M   'P 1'
#
loop_
_entity.id
_entity.type
_entity.pdbx_description
1 polymer ?
#
loop_
_entity_poly.entity_id
_entity_poly.type
_entity_poly.pdbx_seq_one_letter_code
_entity_poly.pdbx_strand_id
1 'polypeptide(L)'
;MSPDASAQAERARPLGRPGAWRITTYYTAVESLHKGRPKAVKGCPRLHCSHGRTPLGSYPEDFLAVIREEGSGRITSGPQRGRYLNWSHSVGYWLDDTTRDSAGRPLRPWSSAAADRSVLARGQRFAIVDCGRDGAGHRIEAAVCAAFRKARWTVTDLFRPGYGGEHHADVYIGEETGPGFTESPFYTTLSGATLGPS
;
A
#
# COMPACT_ATOMS: atom_id res chain seq x y z
N MET A 1 42.74 -3.70 -8.95
CA MET A 1 41.28 -3.86 -8.78
C MET A 1 40.71 -2.47 -8.55
N SER A 2 39.88 -1.97 -9.46
CA SER A 2 39.35 -0.59 -9.39
C SER A 2 38.29 -0.47 -8.29
N PRO A 3 38.33 0.59 -7.46
CA PRO A 3 37.34 0.81 -6.40
C PRO A 3 35.89 0.93 -6.90
N ASP A 4 35.68 1.30 -8.16
CA ASP A 4 34.35 1.35 -8.80
C ASP A 4 33.67 -0.01 -8.96
N ALA A 5 34.43 -1.09 -9.16
CA ALA A 5 33.86 -2.42 -9.38
C ALA A 5 33.22 -2.98 -8.10
N SER A 6 33.80 -2.67 -6.93
CA SER A 6 33.30 -3.10 -5.63
C SER A 6 32.03 -2.36 -5.22
N ALA A 7 31.95 -1.05 -5.48
CA ALA A 7 30.76 -0.25 -5.22
C ALA A 7 29.59 -0.60 -6.16
N GLN A 8 29.87 -0.96 -7.41
CA GLN A 8 28.85 -1.47 -8.33
C GLN A 8 28.35 -2.87 -7.96
N ALA A 9 29.23 -3.75 -7.47
CA ALA A 9 28.84 -5.08 -7.01
C ALA A 9 27.96 -5.05 -5.75
N GLU A 10 28.20 -4.13 -4.81
CA GLU A 10 27.31 -3.92 -3.65
C GLU A 10 25.92 -3.41 -4.07
N ARG A 11 25.86 -2.52 -5.07
CA ARG A 11 24.61 -2.05 -5.69
C ARG A 11 23.93 -3.09 -6.58
N ALA A 12 24.48 -4.28 -6.74
CA ALA A 12 23.82 -5.37 -7.47
C ALA A 12 23.28 -6.45 -6.53
N ARG A 13 23.63 -6.40 -5.23
CA ARG A 13 23.22 -7.44 -4.28
C ARG A 13 21.73 -7.34 -3.98
N PRO A 14 21.01 -8.47 -4.02
CA PRO A 14 19.65 -8.54 -3.53
C PRO A 14 19.53 -7.99 -2.09
N LEU A 15 18.45 -7.27 -1.83
CA LEU A 15 18.10 -6.86 -0.47
C LEU A 15 17.55 -8.08 0.25
N GLY A 16 18.26 -8.58 1.27
CA GLY A 16 17.91 -9.83 1.94
C GLY A 16 18.14 -11.06 1.06
N ARG A 17 17.49 -12.18 1.42
CA ARG A 17 17.66 -13.47 0.73
C ARG A 17 16.88 -13.49 -0.60
N PRO A 18 17.51 -13.89 -1.72
CA PRO A 18 16.80 -14.09 -2.98
C PRO A 18 15.70 -15.14 -2.85
N GLY A 19 14.55 -14.86 -3.45
CA GLY A 19 13.41 -15.78 -3.45
C GLY A 19 12.74 -15.97 -2.09
N ALA A 20 12.99 -15.09 -1.11
CA ALA A 20 12.43 -15.18 0.24
C ALA A 20 11.34 -14.14 0.52
N TRP A 21 11.15 -13.16 -0.37
CA TRP A 21 10.24 -12.07 -0.09
C TRP A 21 8.79 -12.44 -0.39
N ARG A 22 7.91 -12.01 0.51
CA ARG A 22 6.47 -11.87 0.25
C ARG A 22 6.21 -10.41 -0.04
N ILE A 23 5.64 -10.10 -1.21
CA ILE A 23 5.18 -8.75 -1.52
C ILE A 23 3.66 -8.79 -1.67
N THR A 24 2.95 -8.04 -0.87
CA THR A 24 1.50 -7.83 -1.05
C THR A 24 1.25 -6.50 -1.74
N THR A 25 0.03 -6.29 -2.21
CA THR A 25 -0.40 -5.01 -2.76
C THR A 25 -1.56 -4.44 -1.95
N TYR A 26 -1.54 -3.12 -1.77
CA TYR A 26 -2.61 -2.39 -1.12
C TYR A 26 -3.01 -1.17 -1.97
N TYR A 27 -4.22 -0.67 -1.77
CA TYR A 27 -4.82 0.33 -2.65
C TYR A 27 -5.67 1.36 -1.90
N THR A 28 -6.34 2.24 -2.64
CA THR A 28 -7.30 3.20 -2.09
C THR A 28 -8.67 2.93 -2.68
N ALA A 29 -9.62 2.58 -1.81
CA ALA A 29 -10.99 2.32 -2.23
C ALA A 29 -11.63 3.56 -2.87
N VAL A 30 -12.56 3.40 -3.78
CA VAL A 30 -13.34 4.49 -4.38
C VAL A 30 -14.81 4.27 -4.08
N GLU A 31 -15.41 5.14 -3.28
CA GLU A 31 -16.75 4.96 -2.69
C GLU A 31 -17.82 4.50 -3.70
N SER A 32 -17.83 5.01 -4.93
CA SER A 32 -18.83 4.67 -5.95
C SER A 32 -18.78 3.22 -6.44
N LEU A 33 -17.71 2.48 -6.14
CA LEU A 33 -17.55 1.07 -6.48
C LEU A 33 -18.05 0.13 -5.38
N HIS A 34 -18.43 0.70 -4.24
CA HIS A 34 -18.82 0.02 -3.01
C HIS A 34 -20.32 0.21 -2.74
N LYS A 35 -20.93 -0.69 -1.97
CA LYS A 35 -22.38 -0.84 -1.80
C LYS A 35 -22.76 -1.13 -0.33
N GLY A 36 -24.01 -1.49 -0.10
CA GLY A 36 -24.50 -1.79 1.24
C GLY A 36 -24.96 -0.55 2.00
N ARG A 37 -25.31 -0.74 3.26
CA ARG A 37 -26.03 0.29 4.02
C ARG A 37 -25.10 1.44 4.40
N PRO A 38 -25.53 2.71 4.21
CA PRO A 38 -24.78 3.85 4.72
C PRO A 38 -24.63 3.77 6.24
N LYS A 39 -23.38 3.86 6.72
CA LYS A 39 -23.03 3.87 8.14
C LYS A 39 -22.40 5.21 8.49
N ALA A 40 -22.94 5.85 9.53
CA ALA A 40 -22.39 7.08 10.05
C ALA A 40 -20.97 6.88 10.60
N VAL A 41 -20.06 7.74 10.16
CA VAL A 41 -18.66 7.75 10.59
C VAL A 41 -18.40 8.96 11.45
N LYS A 42 -17.69 8.73 12.55
CA LYS A 42 -17.15 9.78 13.41
C LYS A 42 -15.63 9.68 13.40
N GLY A 43 -14.98 10.82 13.51
CA GLY A 43 -13.54 10.88 13.52
C GLY A 43 -13.02 12.30 13.56
N CYS A 44 -11.86 12.46 12.94
CA CYS A 44 -11.07 13.66 12.90
C CYS A 44 -11.36 14.47 11.62
N PRO A 45 -11.72 15.76 11.69
CA PRO A 45 -11.98 16.55 10.48
C PRO A 45 -10.69 16.84 9.66
N ARG A 46 -9.52 16.58 10.27
CA ARG A 46 -8.17 16.69 9.70
C ARG A 46 -7.23 15.75 10.48
N LEU A 47 -6.07 15.39 9.92
CA LEU A 47 -5.12 14.43 10.51
C LEU A 47 -4.73 14.72 11.97
N HIS A 48 -4.64 16.00 12.38
CA HIS A 48 -4.22 16.40 13.73
C HIS A 48 -5.33 16.23 14.79
N CYS A 49 -5.75 14.99 15.04
CA CYS A 49 -6.36 14.55 16.30
C CYS A 49 -6.27 13.03 16.45
N SER A 50 -6.81 12.47 17.53
CA SER A 50 -6.90 11.02 17.74
C SER A 50 -8.31 10.66 18.22
N HIS A 51 -8.89 9.63 17.61
CA HIS A 51 -10.21 9.07 17.94
C HIS A 51 -11.31 10.14 18.08
N GLY A 52 -11.32 11.08 17.13
CA GLY A 52 -12.28 12.18 17.10
C GLY A 52 -13.72 11.70 17.08
N ARG A 53 -14.64 12.54 17.56
CA ARG A 53 -16.08 12.23 17.64
C ARG A 53 -16.93 13.05 16.65
N THR A 54 -16.29 13.85 15.81
CA THR A 54 -16.95 14.71 14.83
C THR A 54 -17.58 13.86 13.74
N PRO A 55 -18.85 14.08 13.37
CA PRO A 55 -19.45 13.44 12.20
C PRO A 55 -18.64 13.76 10.93
N LEU A 56 -18.19 12.73 10.21
CA LEU A 56 -17.45 12.89 8.96
C LEU A 56 -18.32 12.62 7.73
N GLY A 57 -19.45 11.93 7.90
CA GLY A 57 -20.38 11.55 6.85
C GLY A 57 -21.01 10.20 7.14
N SER A 58 -21.76 9.68 6.17
CA SER A 58 -22.26 8.30 6.17
C SER A 58 -21.88 7.67 4.85
N TYR A 59 -21.23 6.51 4.90
CA TYR A 59 -20.67 5.85 3.72
C TYR A 59 -21.05 4.37 3.65
N PRO A 60 -20.99 3.73 2.47
CA PRO A 60 -21.27 2.31 2.32
C PRO A 60 -20.44 1.45 3.29
N GLU A 61 -21.04 0.40 3.85
CA GLU A 61 -20.39 -0.37 4.92
C GLU A 61 -19.18 -1.19 4.45
N ASP A 62 -19.20 -1.67 3.20
CA ASP A 62 -18.10 -2.37 2.57
C ASP A 62 -16.93 -1.42 2.25
N PHE A 63 -17.20 -0.20 1.79
CA PHE A 63 -16.20 0.87 1.63
C PHE A 63 -15.46 1.14 2.94
N LEU A 64 -16.19 1.22 4.05
CA LEU A 64 -15.59 1.41 5.37
C LEU A 64 -14.79 0.19 5.85
N ALA A 65 -15.21 -1.02 5.48
CA ALA A 65 -14.44 -2.22 5.78
C ALA A 65 -13.09 -2.20 5.04
N VAL A 66 -13.09 -1.85 3.75
CA VAL A 66 -11.86 -1.73 2.96
C VAL A 66 -10.98 -0.59 3.47
N ILE A 67 -11.51 0.58 3.82
CA ILE A 67 -10.70 1.65 4.44
C ILE A 67 -10.05 1.16 5.74
N ARG A 68 -10.78 0.37 6.52
CA ARG A 68 -10.25 -0.26 7.73
C ARG A 68 -9.29 -1.39 7.45
N GLU A 69 -9.01 -1.78 6.23
CA GLU A 69 -8.02 -2.78 5.85
C GLU A 69 -6.82 -2.10 5.16
N GLU A 70 -7.12 -1.39 4.08
CA GLU A 70 -6.20 -0.71 3.16
C GLU A 70 -5.74 0.68 3.63
N GLY A 71 -6.46 1.27 4.60
CA GLY A 71 -6.10 2.54 5.26
C GLY A 71 -6.68 3.80 4.61
N SER A 72 -7.22 3.75 3.40
CA SER A 72 -7.72 4.95 2.71
C SER A 72 -8.84 4.67 1.71
N GLY A 73 -9.75 5.64 1.56
CA GLY A 73 -10.80 5.60 0.55
C GLY A 73 -11.18 7.00 0.05
N ARG A 74 -11.35 7.13 -1.26
CA ARG A 74 -11.80 8.35 -1.92
C ARG A 74 -13.30 8.45 -1.88
N ILE A 75 -13.78 9.59 -1.37
CA ILE A 75 -15.19 9.94 -1.30
C ILE A 75 -15.62 10.49 -2.66
N THR A 76 -16.71 9.97 -3.19
CA THR A 76 -17.28 10.32 -4.51
C THR A 76 -18.65 10.96 -4.42
N SER A 77 -19.28 10.94 -3.24
CA SER A 77 -20.62 11.48 -3.02
C SER A 77 -20.69 12.50 -1.88
N GLY A 78 -21.80 13.25 -1.82
CA GLY A 78 -22.12 14.16 -0.73
C GLY A 78 -21.16 15.35 -0.55
N PRO A 79 -21.22 16.03 0.61
CA PRO A 79 -20.47 17.27 0.85
C PRO A 79 -18.94 17.11 0.89
N GLN A 80 -18.44 15.88 1.11
CA GLN A 80 -17.00 15.59 1.18
C GLN A 80 -16.46 14.99 -0.13
N ARG A 81 -17.25 15.02 -1.22
CA ARG A 81 -16.86 14.50 -2.53
C ARG A 81 -15.50 15.05 -2.96
N GLY A 82 -14.63 14.14 -3.43
CA GLY A 82 -13.27 14.44 -3.87
C GLY A 82 -12.23 14.35 -2.77
N ARG A 83 -12.64 14.32 -1.49
CA ARG A 83 -11.73 14.15 -0.35
C ARG A 83 -11.51 12.68 -0.03
N TYR A 84 -10.59 12.41 0.89
CA TYR A 84 -10.22 11.08 1.33
C TYR A 84 -10.64 10.85 2.78
N LEU A 85 -11.31 9.73 3.01
CA LEU A 85 -11.51 9.17 4.34
C LEU A 85 -10.35 8.21 4.59
N ASN A 86 -9.43 8.63 5.45
CA ASN A 86 -8.28 7.83 5.85
C ASN A 86 -8.56 7.16 7.20
N TRP A 87 -7.83 6.09 7.52
CA TRP A 87 -7.94 5.38 8.78
C TRP A 87 -6.62 4.79 9.25
N SER A 88 -6.41 4.80 10.57
CA SER A 88 -5.32 4.09 11.22
C SER A 88 -5.72 3.69 12.64
N HIS A 89 -5.00 2.73 13.23
CA HIS A 89 -5.27 2.29 14.58
C HIS A 89 -5.05 3.39 15.64
N SER A 90 -4.10 4.31 15.43
CA SER A 90 -3.77 5.36 16.41
C SER A 90 -4.65 6.61 16.29
N VAL A 91 -5.26 6.85 15.12
CA VAL A 91 -6.06 8.05 14.84
C VAL A 91 -7.55 7.74 14.76
N GLY A 92 -7.94 6.53 14.37
CA GLY A 92 -9.29 6.27 13.86
C GLY A 92 -9.45 6.89 12.47
N TYR A 93 -10.66 7.31 12.12
CA TYR A 93 -10.93 7.95 10.84
C TYR A 93 -10.54 9.42 10.82
N TRP A 94 -10.06 9.92 9.67
CA TRP A 94 -9.96 11.36 9.43
C TRP A 94 -10.22 11.74 7.97
N LEU A 95 -10.63 12.99 7.75
CA LEU A 95 -10.74 13.60 6.43
C LEU A 95 -9.44 14.28 6.01
N ASP A 96 -9.09 14.17 4.75
CA ASP A 96 -7.92 14.81 4.14
C ASP A 96 -8.16 15.03 2.64
N ASP A 97 -7.27 15.76 2.00
CA ASP A 97 -7.33 16.03 0.55
C ASP A 97 -6.47 15.04 -0.26
N THR A 98 -5.83 14.09 0.42
CA THR A 98 -5.01 13.01 -0.15
C THR A 98 -4.92 11.82 0.81
N THR A 99 -4.49 10.68 0.31
CA THR A 99 -4.00 9.56 1.13
C THR A 99 -2.74 9.94 1.90
N ARG A 100 -2.41 9.25 3.00
CA ARG A 100 -1.25 9.58 3.84
C ARG A 100 -0.44 8.36 4.26
N ASP A 101 0.88 8.45 4.15
CA ASP A 101 1.84 7.54 4.77
C ASP A 101 1.91 7.75 6.29
N SER A 102 2.62 6.86 6.99
CA SER A 102 2.88 6.94 8.44
C SER A 102 3.51 8.26 8.95
N ALA A 103 3.96 9.17 8.08
CA ALA A 103 4.45 10.49 8.45
C ALA A 103 3.61 11.65 7.87
N GLY A 104 2.41 11.36 7.37
CA GLY A 104 1.49 12.38 6.86
C GLY A 104 1.83 12.89 5.46
N ARG A 105 2.63 12.17 4.65
CA ARG A 105 2.90 12.54 3.26
C ARG A 105 2.02 11.74 2.29
N PRO A 106 1.70 12.27 1.09
CA PRO A 106 0.90 11.53 0.11
C PRO A 106 1.49 10.18 -0.28
N LEU A 107 0.65 9.14 -0.35
CA LEU A 107 1.04 7.89 -1.00
C LEU A 107 1.10 8.10 -2.51
N ARG A 108 2.07 7.47 -3.17
CA ARG A 108 2.29 7.58 -4.61
C ARG A 108 2.11 6.20 -5.25
N PRO A 109 1.13 6.03 -6.16
CA PRO A 109 0.92 4.77 -6.86
C PRO A 109 2.23 4.31 -7.52
N TRP A 110 2.52 3.01 -7.45
CA TRP A 110 3.71 2.41 -8.06
C TRP A 110 5.05 2.97 -7.55
N SER A 111 5.05 3.54 -6.33
CA SER A 111 6.25 4.11 -5.72
C SER A 111 6.26 4.03 -4.19
N SER A 112 5.13 4.17 -3.52
CA SER A 112 5.05 4.00 -2.07
C SER A 112 4.98 2.53 -1.68
N ALA A 113 5.68 2.18 -0.59
CA ALA A 113 5.63 0.88 0.03
C ALA A 113 5.57 0.98 1.57
N ALA A 114 5.05 -0.08 2.18
CA ALA A 114 5.06 -0.30 3.62
C ALA A 114 5.97 -1.49 3.96
N ALA A 115 6.68 -1.40 5.07
CA ALA A 115 7.43 -2.51 5.65
C ALA A 115 7.60 -2.29 7.15
N ASP A 116 7.82 -3.37 7.91
CA ASP A 116 8.26 -3.23 9.29
C ASP A 116 9.65 -2.61 9.32
N ARG A 117 9.88 -1.69 10.28
CA ARG A 117 11.16 -0.96 10.40
C ARG A 117 12.37 -1.88 10.60
N SER A 118 12.16 -3.06 11.19
CA SER A 118 13.17 -4.09 11.38
C SER A 118 13.50 -4.87 10.10
N VAL A 119 12.64 -4.80 9.09
CA VAL A 119 12.75 -5.56 7.83
C VAL A 119 13.32 -4.68 6.73
N LEU A 120 12.73 -3.50 6.51
CA LEU A 120 13.27 -2.47 5.65
C LEU A 120 13.17 -1.12 6.35
N ALA A 121 14.29 -0.39 6.38
CA ALA A 121 14.32 0.93 6.97
C ALA A 121 13.40 1.90 6.22
N ARG A 122 12.81 2.85 6.94
CA ARG A 122 12.07 3.95 6.30
C ARG A 122 12.98 4.74 5.37
N GLY A 123 12.50 5.03 4.17
CA GLY A 123 13.28 5.66 3.09
C GLY A 123 14.10 4.68 2.27
N GLN A 124 14.17 3.39 2.65
CA GLN A 124 14.82 2.37 1.85
C GLN A 124 14.13 2.28 0.49
N ARG A 125 14.94 2.42 -0.56
CA ARG A 125 14.51 2.22 -1.93
C ARG A 125 14.77 0.78 -2.35
N PHE A 126 13.83 0.20 -3.08
CA PHE A 126 14.01 -1.13 -3.65
C PHE A 126 13.30 -1.27 -4.99
N ALA A 127 13.76 -2.25 -5.76
CA ALA A 127 13.12 -2.75 -6.95
C ALA A 127 12.76 -4.23 -6.73
N ILE A 128 11.63 -4.65 -7.26
CA ILE A 128 11.34 -6.08 -7.42
C ILE A 128 12.14 -6.54 -8.64
N VAL A 129 13.04 -7.50 -8.48
CA VAL A 129 13.88 -8.00 -9.60
C VAL A 129 13.40 -9.35 -10.12
N ASP A 130 12.72 -10.12 -9.27
CA ASP A 130 12.00 -11.35 -9.59
C ASP A 130 10.68 -11.38 -8.81
N CYS A 131 9.59 -11.77 -9.47
CA CYS A 131 8.24 -11.73 -8.91
C CYS A 131 7.81 -13.05 -8.26
N GLY A 132 8.58 -14.13 -8.40
CA GLY A 132 8.20 -15.43 -7.86
C GLY A 132 6.84 -15.92 -8.39
N ARG A 133 5.93 -16.23 -7.47
CA ARG A 133 4.63 -16.86 -7.72
C ARG A 133 3.48 -16.09 -7.06
N ASP A 134 2.25 -16.29 -7.53
CA ASP A 134 1.08 -15.70 -6.88
C ASP A 134 0.79 -16.35 -5.50
N GLY A 135 -0.23 -15.86 -4.80
CA GLY A 135 -0.67 -16.41 -3.51
C GLY A 135 -1.18 -17.86 -3.57
N ALA A 136 -1.52 -18.37 -4.76
CA ALA A 136 -1.93 -19.76 -4.99
C ALA A 136 -0.78 -20.64 -5.54
N GLY A 137 0.42 -20.08 -5.70
CA GLY A 137 1.60 -20.78 -6.21
C GLY A 137 1.72 -20.83 -7.73
N HIS A 138 0.86 -20.16 -8.50
CA HIS A 138 0.99 -20.07 -9.94
C HIS A 138 2.08 -19.06 -10.34
N ARG A 139 2.52 -19.14 -11.60
CA ARG A 139 3.48 -18.18 -12.14
C ARG A 139 2.79 -16.83 -12.34
N ILE A 140 3.43 -15.75 -11.89
CA ILE A 140 2.99 -14.39 -12.21
C ILE A 140 3.08 -14.17 -13.72
N GLU A 141 2.02 -13.65 -14.33
CA GLU A 141 2.00 -13.31 -15.74
C GLU A 141 3.14 -12.36 -16.11
N ALA A 142 3.74 -12.56 -17.28
CA ALA A 142 4.95 -11.83 -17.67
C ALA A 142 4.75 -10.31 -17.70
N ALA A 143 3.62 -9.84 -18.21
CA ALA A 143 3.28 -8.42 -18.28
C ALA A 143 3.10 -7.80 -16.87
N VAL A 144 2.45 -8.54 -15.97
CA VAL A 144 2.22 -8.13 -14.58
C VAL A 144 3.56 -8.04 -13.84
N CYS A 145 4.40 -9.06 -13.97
CA CYS A 145 5.73 -9.05 -13.36
C CYS A 145 6.59 -7.91 -13.94
N ALA A 146 6.52 -7.64 -15.24
CA ALA A 146 7.24 -6.53 -15.86
C ALA A 146 6.82 -5.17 -15.28
N ALA A 147 5.53 -4.96 -14.96
CA ALA A 147 5.07 -3.74 -14.31
C ALA A 147 5.68 -3.58 -12.91
N PHE A 148 5.63 -4.62 -12.07
CA PHE A 148 6.24 -4.61 -10.73
C PHE A 148 7.76 -4.38 -10.78
N ARG A 149 8.46 -4.98 -11.76
CA ARG A 149 9.91 -4.81 -11.95
C ARG A 149 10.31 -3.45 -12.48
N LYS A 150 9.43 -2.79 -13.23
CA LYS A 150 9.64 -1.42 -13.74
C LYS A 150 9.49 -0.38 -12.62
N ALA A 151 8.62 -0.64 -11.65
CA ALA A 151 8.38 0.26 -10.53
C ALA A 151 9.60 0.40 -9.62
N ARG A 152 9.68 1.54 -8.93
CA ARG A 152 10.75 1.88 -7.99
C ARG A 152 10.10 2.30 -6.68
N TRP A 153 10.27 1.44 -5.69
CA TRP A 153 9.55 1.53 -4.43
C TRP A 153 10.40 2.22 -3.38
N THR A 154 9.74 2.97 -2.50
CA THR A 154 10.32 3.60 -1.33
C THR A 154 9.47 3.24 -0.12
N VAL A 155 10.10 2.72 0.93
CA VAL A 155 9.41 2.45 2.20
C VAL A 155 9.06 3.78 2.85
N THR A 156 7.82 4.21 2.71
CA THR A 156 7.30 5.47 3.26
C THR A 156 6.32 5.22 4.41
N ASP A 157 5.73 4.04 4.42
CA ASP A 157 4.63 3.66 5.29
C ASP A 157 4.97 2.47 6.18
N LEU A 158 4.08 2.12 7.10
CA LEU A 158 4.24 1.01 8.03
C LEU A 158 3.02 0.10 7.98
N PHE A 159 3.25 -1.19 8.20
CA PHE A 159 2.14 -2.12 8.42
C PHE A 159 1.32 -1.72 9.64
N ARG A 160 0.04 -2.11 9.59
CA ARG A 160 -0.74 -2.24 10.82
C ARG A 160 -0.07 -3.26 11.75
N PRO A 161 -0.06 -3.03 13.07
CA PRO A 161 0.39 -4.03 14.03
C PRO A 161 -0.20 -5.42 13.73
N GLY A 162 0.67 -6.42 13.58
CA GLY A 162 0.30 -7.81 13.29
C GLY A 162 0.20 -8.21 11.81
N TYR A 163 0.33 -7.27 10.87
CA TYR A 163 0.21 -7.56 9.43
C TYR A 163 1.55 -7.68 8.69
N GLY A 164 2.63 -7.18 9.29
CA GLY A 164 3.98 -7.30 8.74
C GLY A 164 4.59 -8.69 8.98
N GLY A 165 5.90 -8.72 9.19
CA GLY A 165 6.66 -9.95 9.36
C GLY A 165 7.94 -9.98 8.54
N GLU A 166 8.75 -11.02 8.77
CA GLU A 166 10.04 -11.18 8.11
C GLU A 166 9.89 -11.21 6.59
N HIS A 167 10.80 -10.53 5.89
CA HIS A 167 10.85 -10.49 4.42
C HIS A 167 9.50 -10.12 3.76
N HIS A 168 8.73 -9.24 4.39
CA HIS A 168 7.44 -8.76 3.88
C HIS A 168 7.46 -7.26 3.60
N ALA A 169 7.01 -6.89 2.41
CA ALA A 169 6.67 -5.52 2.07
C ALA A 169 5.29 -5.45 1.40
N ASP A 170 4.60 -4.34 1.57
CA ASP A 170 3.34 -4.03 0.89
C ASP A 170 3.56 -2.91 -0.10
N VAL A 171 3.06 -3.02 -1.33
CA VAL A 171 3.27 -1.99 -2.36
C VAL A 171 1.97 -1.34 -2.79
N TYR A 172 1.98 0.00 -2.84
CA TYR A 172 0.78 0.79 -3.11
C TYR A 172 0.52 0.90 -4.61
N ILE A 173 -0.61 0.37 -5.08
CA ILE A 173 -0.95 0.34 -6.51
C ILE A 173 -1.90 1.46 -6.97
N GLY A 174 -2.41 2.28 -6.04
CA GLY A 174 -3.23 3.47 -6.33
C GLY A 174 -4.70 3.33 -5.96
N GLU A 175 -5.55 4.13 -6.59
CA GLU A 175 -7.00 4.05 -6.42
C GLU A 175 -7.62 2.90 -7.21
N GLU A 176 -8.72 2.35 -6.71
CA GLU A 176 -9.56 1.46 -7.51
C GLU A 176 -9.98 2.13 -8.81
N THR A 177 -9.87 1.40 -9.91
CA THR A 177 -10.20 1.92 -11.25
C THR A 177 -11.54 1.43 -11.78
N GLY A 178 -12.20 0.49 -11.10
CA GLY A 178 -13.50 -0.05 -11.53
C GLY A 178 -13.95 -1.28 -10.74
N PRO A 179 -15.14 -1.81 -11.06
CA PRO A 179 -15.64 -3.05 -10.47
C PRO A 179 -14.67 -4.22 -10.71
N GLY A 180 -14.53 -5.11 -9.73
CA GLY A 180 -13.60 -6.25 -9.84
C GLY A 180 -12.12 -5.85 -9.75
N PHE A 181 -11.79 -4.67 -9.21
CA PHE A 181 -10.40 -4.23 -9.07
C PHE A 181 -9.52 -5.25 -8.31
N THR A 182 -10.07 -5.89 -7.29
CA THR A 182 -9.41 -6.95 -6.51
C THR A 182 -9.33 -8.29 -7.24
N GLU A 183 -10.00 -8.43 -8.39
CA GLU A 183 -9.82 -9.56 -9.32
C GLU A 183 -8.77 -9.23 -10.40
N SER A 184 -8.28 -7.99 -10.43
CA SER A 184 -7.21 -7.60 -11.35
C SER A 184 -5.91 -8.33 -10.99
N PRO A 185 -5.06 -8.64 -11.97
CA PRO A 185 -3.81 -9.33 -11.71
C PRO A 185 -2.78 -8.48 -10.92
N PHE A 186 -3.06 -7.19 -10.73
CA PHE A 186 -2.22 -6.29 -9.94
C PHE A 186 -2.58 -6.29 -8.46
N TYR A 187 -3.79 -6.69 -8.08
CA TYR A 187 -4.12 -6.98 -6.68
C TYR A 187 -3.73 -8.41 -6.37
N THR A 188 -2.46 -8.60 -5.98
CA THR A 188 -1.85 -9.94 -5.90
C THR A 188 -0.81 -10.01 -4.79
N THR A 189 -0.35 -11.24 -4.52
CA THR A 189 0.80 -11.51 -3.66
C THR A 189 1.93 -12.08 -4.50
N LEU A 190 3.11 -11.50 -4.43
CA LEU A 190 4.34 -12.04 -5.01
C LEU A 190 5.08 -12.84 -3.94
N SER A 191 4.89 -14.15 -3.95
CA SER A 191 5.51 -15.11 -3.03
C SER A 191 6.83 -15.62 -3.60
N GLY A 192 7.89 -15.59 -2.78
CA GLY A 192 9.23 -15.96 -3.22
C GLY A 192 9.82 -14.94 -4.20
N ALA A 193 9.46 -13.67 -4.03
CA ALA A 193 10.04 -12.58 -4.79
C ALA A 193 11.49 -12.32 -4.37
N THR A 194 12.21 -11.59 -5.23
CA THR A 194 13.55 -11.07 -4.92
C THR A 194 13.53 -9.56 -5.00
N LEU A 195 14.01 -8.90 -3.95
CA LEU A 195 14.24 -7.47 -3.95
C LEU A 195 15.69 -7.16 -4.27
N GLY A 196 15.92 -6.07 -4.98
CA GLY A 196 17.22 -5.48 -5.24
C GLY A 196 17.19 -3.97 -5.01
N PRO A 197 18.33 -3.29 -5.10
CA PRO A 197 18.41 -1.84 -5.05
C PRO A 197 17.72 -1.18 -6.26
N SER A 198 17.37 0.10 -6.11
CA SER A 198 16.50 0.89 -7.00
C SER A 198 17.07 2.27 -7.31
#